data_AF-H9FK91-F1
#
_entry.id   AF-H9FK91-F1
#
_cell.length_a   1.000
_cell.length_b   1.000
_cell.length_c   1.000
_cell.angle_alpha   90.00
_cell.angle_beta   90.00
_cell.angle_gamma   90.00
#
_symmetry.space_group_name_H-M   'P 1'
#
loop_
_entity.id
_entity.type
_entity.pdbx_description
1 polymer ?
#
loop_
_entity_poly.entity_id
_entity_poly.type
_entity_poly.pdbx_seq_one_letter_code
_entity_poly.pdbx_strand_id
1 'polypeptide(L)' 'LASAVAAMEETLMDTRTATAELGWTANPASGWEEVSGYDENLNTIRTYQVCNVFEPNQNNWLLTTFINRRGA' A
#
# COMPACT_ATOMS: atom_id res chain seq x y z
N LEU A 1 37.31 -5.65 0.10
CA LEU A 1 35.88 -5.44 -0.16
C LEU A 1 35.16 -5.52 1.18
N ALA A 2 34.72 -4.39 1.74
CA ALA A 2 33.94 -4.42 2.97
C ALA A 2 32.52 -4.86 2.60
N SER A 3 32.09 -6.01 3.13
CA SER A 3 30.70 -6.44 3.04
C SER A 3 29.87 -5.45 3.86
N ALA A 4 28.90 -4.78 3.25
CA ALA A 4 27.94 -3.97 3.99
C ALA A 4 27.07 -4.93 4.80
N VAL A 5 27.15 -4.84 6.13
CA VAL A 5 26.24 -5.55 7.03
C VAL A 5 24.91 -4.79 7.02
N ALA A 6 23.84 -5.44 6.55
CA ALA A 6 22.49 -4.89 6.66
C ALA A 6 22.05 -4.89 8.13
N ALA A 7 21.39 -3.82 8.57
CA ALA A 7 20.74 -3.78 9.87
C ALA A 7 19.54 -4.75 9.90
N MET A 8 19.18 -5.26 11.08
CA MET A 8 17.96 -6.05 11.22
C MET A 8 16.73 -5.14 11.08
N GLU A 9 15.81 -5.51 10.21
CA GLU A 9 14.52 -4.86 10.02
C GLU A 9 13.40 -5.79 10.50
N GLU A 10 12.39 -5.24 11.18
CA GLU A 10 11.16 -5.95 11.52
C GLU A 10 9.99 -5.36 10.71
N THR A 11 9.41 -6.16 9.81
CA THR A 11 8.27 -5.74 9.00
C THR A 11 6.98 -5.72 9.84
N LEU A 12 6.40 -4.53 10.00
CA LEU A 12 5.10 -4.35 10.68
C LEU A 12 3.91 -4.45 9.71
N MET A 13 4.10 -4.09 8.44
CA MET A 13 3.09 -4.17 7.38
C MET A 13 3.78 -4.32 6.02
N ASP A 14 3.32 -5.26 5.20
CA ASP A 14 3.70 -5.42 3.79
C ASP A 14 2.42 -5.67 2.96
N THR A 15 2.15 -4.79 2.00
CA THR A 15 0.95 -4.89 1.16
C THR A 15 1.08 -5.94 0.06
N ARG A 16 2.31 -6.32 -0.32
CA ARG A 16 2.54 -7.31 -1.39
C ARG A 16 2.20 -8.73 -0.95
N THR A 17 2.22 -8.99 0.36
CA THR A 17 1.90 -10.30 0.93
C THR A 17 0.42 -10.48 1.24
N ALA A 18 -0.42 -9.47 0.94
CA ALA A 18 -1.86 -9.55 1.21
C ALA A 18 -2.52 -10.64 0.34
N THR A 19 -3.21 -11.57 0.98
CA THR A 19 -3.93 -12.68 0.33
C THR A 19 -5.40 -12.35 0.00
N ALA A 20 -5.88 -11.19 0.46
CA ALA A 20 -7.22 -10.66 0.25
C ALA A 20 -7.15 -9.15 -0.06
N GLU A 21 -8.30 -8.49 -0.14
CA GLU A 21 -8.37 -7.03 -0.22
C GLU A 21 -7.58 -6.36 0.93
N LEU A 22 -6.91 -5.24 0.66
CA LEU A 22 -6.18 -4.48 1.68
C LEU A 22 -7.15 -3.80 2.65
N GLY A 23 -8.32 -3.40 2.15
CA GLY A 23 -9.41 -2.87 2.97
C GLY A 23 -9.06 -1.55 3.64
N TRP A 24 -8.21 -0.75 3.01
CA TRP A 24 -7.87 0.60 3.46
C TRP A 24 -9.04 1.56 3.23
N THR A 25 -9.14 2.57 4.08
CA THR A 25 -10.25 3.53 4.03
C THR A 25 -9.91 4.68 3.09
N ALA A 26 -10.68 4.82 2.00
CA ALA A 26 -10.60 5.95 1.08
C ALA A 26 -11.57 7.07 1.48
N ASN A 27 -11.12 8.32 1.44
CA ASN A 27 -11.98 9.49 1.65
C ASN A 27 -11.57 10.68 0.75
N PRO A 28 -12.46 11.19 -0.11
CA PRO A 28 -13.78 10.64 -0.44
C PRO A 28 -13.66 9.30 -1.18
N ALA A 29 -14.75 8.53 -1.23
CA ALA A 29 -14.80 7.24 -1.94
C ALA A 29 -14.57 7.37 -3.46
N SER A 30 -14.73 8.56 -4.03
CA SER A 30 -14.44 8.86 -5.46
C SER A 30 -12.96 9.15 -5.75
N GLY A 31 -12.09 9.08 -4.73
CA GLY A 31 -10.66 9.31 -4.87
C GLY A 31 -9.92 8.02 -5.21
N TRP A 32 -9.45 7.34 -4.16
CA TRP A 32 -8.66 6.11 -4.29
C TRP A 32 -9.55 4.89 -4.48
N GLU A 33 -9.21 4.06 -5.46
CA GLU A 33 -9.83 2.75 -5.70
C GLU A 33 -8.82 1.61 -5.52
N GLU A 34 -9.26 0.49 -4.95
CA GLU A 34 -8.44 -0.72 -4.85
C GLU A 34 -8.50 -1.50 -6.17
N VAL A 35 -7.34 -1.88 -6.70
CA VAL A 35 -7.20 -2.59 -7.97
C VAL A 35 -6.27 -3.78 -7.80
N SER A 36 -6.54 -4.85 -8.54
CA SER A 36 -5.65 -6.01 -8.62
C SER A 36 -4.62 -5.81 -9.73
N GLY A 37 -3.35 -5.97 -9.40
CA GLY A 37 -2.24 -5.97 -10.35
C GLY A 37 -1.42 -7.26 -10.27
N TYR A 38 -0.32 -7.30 -11.03
CA TYR A 38 0.66 -8.39 -10.98
C TYR A 38 2.06 -7.81 -10.74
N ASP A 39 2.87 -8.50 -9.94
CA ASP A 39 4.30 -8.21 -9.82
C ASP A 39 5.11 -8.84 -10.97
N GLU A 40 6.44 -8.68 -10.93
CA GLU A 40 7.37 -9.25 -11.92
C GLU A 40 7.34 -10.79 -11.99
N ASN A 41 6.86 -11.44 -10.94
CA ASN A 41 6.76 -12.90 -10.81
C ASN A 41 5.34 -13.40 -11.10
N LEU A 42 4.45 -12.54 -11.61
CA LEU A 42 3.04 -12.81 -11.88
C LEU A 42 2.21 -13.17 -10.64
N ASN A 43 2.66 -12.81 -9.44
CA ASN A 43 1.82 -12.89 -8.25
C ASN A 43 0.77 -11.79 -8.30
N THR A 44 -0.46 -12.12 -7.93
CA THR A 44 -1.50 -11.11 -7.76
C THR A 44 -1.15 -10.23 -6.55
N ILE A 45 -1.14 -8.93 -6.77
CA ILE A 45 -0.94 -7.91 -5.74
C ILE A 45 -2.16 -6.98 -5.68
N ARG A 46 -2.40 -6.39 -4.52
CA ARG A 46 -3.39 -5.32 -4.34
C ARG A 46 -2.70 -3.97 -4.39
N THR A 47 -3.24 -3.06 -5.18
CA THR A 47 -2.76 -1.68 -5.33
C THR A 47 -3.91 -0.70 -5.12
N TYR A 48 -3.59 0.55 -4.83
CA TYR A 48 -4.56 1.65 -4.87
C TYR A 48 -4.16 2.63 -5.95
N GLN A 49 -5.13 3.10 -6.73
CA GLN A 49 -4.92 4.12 -7.77
C GLN A 49 -5.95 5.24 -7.68
N VAL A 50 -5.59 6.41 -8.22
CA VAL A 50 -6.47 7.57 -8.37
C VAL A 50 -6.13 8.26 -9.69
N CYS A 51 -7.13 8.56 -10.52
CA CYS A 51 -6.93 9.12 -11.87
C CYS A 51 -7.87 10.29 -12.19
N ASN A 52 -8.16 11.12 -11.19
CA ASN A 52 -9.04 12.29 -11.35
C ASN A 52 -8.30 13.51 -11.93
N VAL A 53 -7.47 13.30 -12.97
CA VAL A 53 -6.54 14.31 -13.51
C VAL A 53 -7.22 15.52 -14.16
N PHE A 54 -8.50 15.39 -14.52
CA PHE A 54 -9.29 16.46 -15.14
C PHE A 54 -10.07 17.28 -14.11
N GLU A 55 -10.08 16.88 -12.84
CA GLU A 55 -10.87 17.53 -11.79
C GLU A 55 -10.00 18.51 -10.98
N PRO A 56 -10.40 19.79 -10.82
CA PRO A 56 -9.69 20.73 -9.97
C PRO A 56 -9.89 20.43 -8.48
N ASN A 57 -9.02 20.98 -7.63
CA ASN A 57 -9.17 20.99 -6.15
C ASN A 57 -9.37 19.59 -5.51
N GLN A 58 -8.65 18.58 -6.00
CA GLN A 58 -8.68 17.22 -5.46
C GLN A 58 -8.06 17.14 -4.06
N ASN A 59 -8.64 16.33 -3.17
CA ASN A 59 -8.16 16.05 -1.82
C ASN A 59 -8.50 14.60 -1.42
N ASN A 60 -7.76 13.64 -1.97
CA ASN A 60 -8.05 12.22 -1.87
C ASN A 60 -7.14 11.55 -0.83
N TRP A 61 -7.72 11.17 0.31
CA TRP A 61 -7.04 10.46 1.40
C TRP A 61 -7.19 8.95 1.25
N LEU A 62 -6.13 8.24 1.65
CA LEU A 62 -6.10 6.79 1.77
C LEU A 62 -5.45 6.45 3.10
N LEU A 63 -6.18 5.75 3.96
CA LEU A 63 -5.76 5.41 5.31
C LEU A 63 -5.63 3.89 5.45
N THR A 64 -4.47 3.44 5.93
CA THR A 64 -4.23 2.02 6.21
C THR A 64 -5.14 1.49 7.31
N THR A 65 -5.25 0.17 7.42
CA THR A 65 -5.70 -0.45 8.67
C THR A 65 -4.70 -0.16 9.80
N PHE A 66 -5.09 -0.42 11.04
CA PHE A 66 -4.22 -0.23 12.20
C PHE A 66 -2.97 -1.10 12.09
N ILE A 67 -1.79 -0.47 12.19
CA ILE A 67 -0.48 -1.15 12.22
C ILE A 67 0.02 -1.18 13.66
N ASN A 68 0.21 -2.38 14.19
CA ASN A 68 0.73 -2.55 15.55
C ASN A 68 2.26 -2.28 15.55
N ARG A 69 2.71 -1.38 16.43
CA ARG A 69 4.12 -1.02 16.66
C ARG A 69 5.02 -2.19 17.07
N ARG A 70 4.45 -3.29 17.60
CA ARG A 70 5.19 -4.47 18.12
C ARG A 70 6.36 -4.14 19.09
N GLY A 71 6.28 -2.99 19.76
CA GLY A 71 7.29 -2.54 20.73
C GLY A 71 8.37 -1.58 20.22
N ALA A 72 8.47 -1.34 18.90
CA ALA A 72 9.46 -0.46 18.26
C ALA A 72 9.31 1.02 18.59
#